data_AF-A0A822IML8-F1
#
_entry.id   AF-A0A822IML8-F1
#
_cell.length_a   1.000
_cell.length_b   1.000
_cell.length_c   1.000
_cell.angle_alpha   90.00
_cell.angle_beta   90.00
_cell.angle_gamma   90.00
#
_symmetry.space_group_name_H-M   'P 1'
#
loop_
_entity.id
_entity.type
_entity.pdbx_description
1 polymer ?
#
loop_
_entity_poly.entity_id
_entity_poly.type
_entity_poly.pdbx_seq_one_letter_code
_entity_poly.pdbx_strand_id
1 'polypeptide(L)' 'MVRQYRVIRELESGKKLGQLSRENNIHPNMISRWKLEYDKDPGSAFKGNGNTYKDAVRNHIWTHLIKMQMEKEK' A
#
# COMPACT_ATOMS: atom_id res chain seq x y z
N MET A 1 -6.52 -9.69 5.06
CA MET A 1 -5.15 -10.19 4.83
C MET A 1 -4.37 -9.11 4.09
N VAL A 2 -3.28 -8.59 4.67
CA VAL A 2 -2.66 -7.31 4.28
C VAL A 2 -1.96 -7.46 2.92
N ARG A 3 -2.41 -6.69 1.91
CA ARG A 3 -1.96 -6.73 0.51
C ARG A 3 -0.42 -6.72 0.34
N GLN A 4 0.28 -6.09 1.27
CA GLN A 4 1.74 -5.89 1.23
C GLN A 4 2.52 -7.18 1.50
N TYR A 5 2.02 -8.04 2.39
CA TYR A 5 2.61 -9.36 2.67
C TYR A 5 2.58 -10.26 1.42
N ARG A 6 1.46 -10.26 0.69
CA ARG A 6 1.33 -11.02 -0.55
C ARG A 6 2.34 -10.57 -1.61
N VAL A 7 2.55 -9.27 -1.75
CA VAL A 7 3.53 -8.71 -2.71
C VAL A 7 4.95 -9.18 -2.38
N ILE A 8 5.34 -9.24 -1.10
CA ILE A 8 6.65 -9.75 -0.70
C ILE A 8 6.80 -11.24 -0.96
N ARG A 9 5.78 -12.05 -0.67
CA ARG A 9 5.80 -13.50 -0.95
C ARG A 9 5.91 -13.80 -2.45
N GLU A 10 5.20 -13.06 -3.29
CA GLU A 10 5.31 -13.19 -4.74
C GLU A 10 6.67 -12.71 -5.26
N LEU A 11 7.28 -11.70 -4.62
CA LEU A 11 8.63 -11.26 -4.94
C LEU A 11 9.68 -12.33 -4.57
N GLU A 12 9.53 -12.98 -3.41
CA GLU A 12 10.38 -14.10 -2.97
C GLU A 12 10.22 -15.33 -3.88
N SER A 13 9.02 -15.57 -4.40
CA SER A 13 8.78 -16.66 -5.36
C SER A 13 9.39 -16.41 -6.75
N GLY A 14 10.16 -15.33 -6.93
CA GLY A 14 10.88 -15.02 -8.16
C GLY A 14 10.13 -14.12 -9.14
N LYS A 15 8.96 -13.58 -8.77
CA LYS A 15 8.22 -12.65 -9.64
C LYS A 15 8.97 -11.33 -9.78
N LYS A 16 9.01 -10.79 -10.99
CA LYS A 16 9.78 -9.56 -11.28
C LYS A 16 9.13 -8.35 -10.61
N LEU A 17 9.97 -7.48 -10.02
CA LEU A 17 9.57 -6.20 -9.43
C LEU A 17 8.67 -5.36 -10.35
N GLY A 18 9.02 -5.26 -11.64
CA GLY A 18 8.25 -4.49 -12.62
C GLY A 18 6.85 -5.05 -12.87
N GLN A 19 6.67 -6.37 -12.79
CA GLN A 19 5.37 -7.01 -12.92
C GLN A 19 4.52 -6.74 -11.68
N LEU A 20 5.08 -6.96 -10.49
CA LEU A 20 4.41 -6.67 -9.22
C LEU A 20 4.00 -5.19 -9.10
N SER A 21 4.87 -4.28 -9.57
CA SER A 21 4.61 -2.85 -9.61
C SER A 21 3.39 -2.50 -10.46
N ARG A 22 3.30 -3.05 -11.68
CA ARG A 22 2.19 -2.80 -12.61
C ARG A 22 0.88 -3.40 -12.10
N GLU A 23 0.89 -4.66 -11.68
CA GLU A 23 -0.30 -5.36 -11.19
C GLU A 23 -0.87 -4.72 -9.93
N ASN A 24 0.01 -4.28 -9.02
CA ASN A 24 -0.44 -3.69 -7.77
C ASN A 24 -0.53 -2.16 -7.80
N ASN A 25 -0.14 -1.50 -8.89
CA ASN A 25 -0.01 -0.03 -8.95
C ASN A 25 0.87 0.52 -7.79
N ILE A 26 1.95 -0.19 -7.48
CA ILE A 26 2.89 0.18 -6.41
C ILE A 26 4.22 0.54 -7.05
N HIS A 27 4.85 1.63 -6.60
CA HIS A 27 6.15 2.01 -7.13
C HIS A 27 7.21 0.92 -6.82
N PRO A 28 8.09 0.54 -7.76
CA PRO A 28 9.10 -0.51 -7.51
C PRO A 28 10.00 -0.23 -6.30
N ASN A 29 10.28 1.05 -6.04
CA ASN A 29 11.05 1.48 -4.87
C ASN A 29 10.33 1.16 -3.55
N MET A 30 8.99 1.24 -3.52
CA MET A 30 8.21 0.86 -2.35
C MET A 30 8.27 -0.63 -2.07
N ILE A 31 8.18 -1.45 -3.12
CA ILE A 31 8.29 -2.91 -3.01
C ILE A 31 9.69 -3.29 -2.50
N SER A 32 10.74 -2.64 -3.01
CA SER A 32 12.12 -2.87 -2.58
C SER A 32 12.33 -2.48 -1.11
N ARG A 33 11.75 -1.35 -0.69
CA ARG A 33 11.78 -0.91 0.70
C ARG A 33 11.04 -1.87 1.63
N TRP A 34 9.86 -2.35 1.24
CA TRP A 34 9.13 -3.36 2.02
C TRP A 34 9.92 -4.66 2.16
N LYS A 35 10.64 -5.10 1.12
CA LYS A 35 11.52 -6.27 1.22
C LYS A 35 12.61 -6.05 2.27
N LEU A 36 13.25 -4.88 2.27
CA LEU A 36 14.28 -4.53 3.25
C LEU A 36 13.73 -4.42 4.68
N GLU A 37 12.53 -3.84 4.86
CA GLU A 37 11.88 -3.76 6.16
C GLU A 37 11.47 -5.15 6.67
N TYR A 38 10.95 -6.01 5.79
CA TYR A 38 10.54 -7.37 6.11
C TYR A 38 11.72 -8.28 6.46
N ASP A 39 12.85 -8.15 5.75
CA ASP A 39 14.08 -8.89 6.05
C ASP A 39 14.72 -8.47 7.38
N LYS A 40 14.60 -7.18 7.74
CA LYS A 40 15.12 -6.65 9.03
C LYS A 40 14.25 -7.04 10.22
N ASP A 41 12.95 -6.82 10.12
CA ASP A 41 11.99 -7.16 11.17
C ASP A 41 10.58 -7.30 10.57
N PRO A 42 10.11 -8.55 10.37
CA PRO A 42 8.77 -8.82 9.87
C PRO A 42 7.65 -8.21 10.72
N GLY A 43 7.88 -8.00 12.03
CA GLY A 43 6.90 -7.45 12.97
C GLY A 43 6.76 -5.92 12.92
N SER A 44 7.76 -5.22 12.38
CA SER A 44 7.72 -3.77 12.13
C SER A 44 7.71 -3.40 10.65
N ALA A 45 7.82 -4.39 9.76
CA ALA A 45 7.60 -4.22 8.34
C ALA A 45 6.25 -3.56 8.08
N PHE A 46 6.19 -2.73 7.03
CA PHE A 46 4.95 -2.07 6.61
C PHE A 46 4.44 -0.95 7.54
N LYS A 47 5.22 -0.56 8.56
CA LYS A 47 4.86 0.55 9.49
C LYS A 47 4.82 1.93 8.82
N GLY A 48 5.42 2.09 7.65
CA GLY A 48 5.10 3.21 6.77
C GLY A 48 3.81 2.89 6.05
N ASN A 49 2.70 3.55 6.41
CA ASN A 49 1.48 3.53 5.62
C ASN A 49 1.86 4.00 4.21
N GLY A 50 2.17 3.04 3.33
CA GLY A 50 2.58 3.23 1.95
C GLY A 50 1.37 3.77 1.23
N ASN A 51 1.08 5.04 1.49
CA ASN A 51 0.00 5.79 0.91
C ASN A 51 0.45 5.93 -0.54
N THR A 52 0.10 4.91 -1.34
CA THR A 52 0.22 5.05 -2.79
C THR A 52 -0.51 6.36 -3.08
N TYR A 53 0.12 7.25 -3.82
CA TYR A 53 -0.42 8.60 -4.06
C TYR A 53 -1.91 8.58 -4.48
N LYS A 54 -2.36 7.48 -5.11
CA LYS A 54 -3.78 7.22 -5.43
C LYS A 54 -4.65 6.75 -4.25
N ASP A 55 -4.15 5.92 -3.33
CA ASP A 55 -4.90 5.53 -2.13
C ASP A 55 -5.01 6.70 -1.15
N ALA A 56 -3.99 7.57 -1.08
CA ALA A 56 -4.02 8.81 -0.29
C ALA A 56 -5.16 9.73 -0.75
N VAL A 57 -5.22 9.97 -2.07
CA VAL A 57 -6.26 10.79 -2.69
C VAL A 57 -7.63 10.15 -2.56
N ARG A 58 -7.76 8.83 -2.77
CA ARG A 58 -9.04 8.12 -2.60
C ARG A 58 -9.53 8.19 -1.16
N ASN A 59 -8.66 7.96 -0.18
CA ASN A 59 -9.00 8.05 1.24
C ASN A 59 -9.41 9.47 1.59
N HIS A 60 -8.65 10.48 1.15
CA HIS A 60 -8.95 11.89 1.39
C HIS A 60 -10.30 12.32 0.81
N ILE A 61 -10.61 11.92 -0.44
CA ILE A 61 -11.90 12.15 -1.09
C ILE A 61 -13.02 11.46 -0.31
N TRP A 62 -12.85 10.20 0.07
CA TRP A 62 -13.83 9.48 0.89
C TRP A 62 -14.05 10.14 2.25
N THR A 63 -12.98 10.62 2.89
CA THR A 63 -13.11 11.31 4.19
C THR A 63 -13.89 12.61 4.05
N HIS A 64 -13.69 13.34 2.95
CA HIS A 64 -14.42 14.58 2.67
C HIS A 64 -15.88 14.32 2.31
N LEU A 65 -16.17 13.31 1.50
CA LEU A 65 -17.54 12.95 1.12
C LEU A 65 -18.38 12.51 2.33
N ILE A 66 -17.81 11.72 3.24
CA ILE A 66 -18.48 11.34 4.48
C ILE A 66 -18.78 12.59 5.33
N LYS A 67 -17.82 13.51 5.48
CA LYS A 67 -18.03 14.77 6.19
C LYS A 67 -19.16 15.61 5.58
N MET A 68 -19.16 15.75 4.25
CA MET A 68 -20.20 16.50 3.54
C MET A 68 -21.58 15.85 3.69
N GLN A 69 -21.66 14.51 3.73
CA GLN A 69 -22.92 13.81 3.94
C GLN A 69 -23.47 14.05 5.36
N MET A 70 -22.59 14.02 6.37
CA MET A 70 -22.97 14.27 7.77
C MET A 70 -23.39 15.72 8.03
N GLU A 71 -22.85 16.68 7.29
CA GLU A 71 -23.29 18.09 7.34
C GLU A 71 -24.63 18.34 6.65
N LYS A 72 -25.00 17.52 5.66
CA LYS A 72 -26.29 17.64 4.96
C LYS A 72 -27.47 17.01 5.68
N GLU A 73 -27.21 16.14 6.66
CA GLU A 73 -28.25 15.48 7.47
C GLU A 73 -28.48 16.16 8.84
N LYS A 74 -28.01 17.40 9.00
CA LYS A 74 -28.23 18.25 10.17
C LYS A 74 -29.27 19.33 9.88
#